data_AF-E2BSI1-F1
#
_entry.id   AF-E2BSI1-F1
#
_cell.length_a   1.000
_cell.length_b   1.000
_cell.length_c   1.000
_cell.angle_alpha   90.00
_cell.angle_beta   90.00
_cell.angle_gamma   90.00
#
_symmetry.space_group_name_H-M   'P 1'
#
loop_
_entity.id
_entity.type
_entity.pdbx_description
1 polymer ?
#
loop_
_entity_poly.entity_id
_entity_poly.type
_entity_poly.pdbx_seq_one_letter_code
_entity_poly.pdbx_strand_id
1 'polypeptide(L)'
;NNAYRAYIEALLNYASPVKTSHLVSCLWYSDIARNMDALPGATPSNHGLDKRATFVHGGRTLDLIGHLHCDVFNQDKFLINGVEVPMKLVRSKDSFCLMEGNTMSRIRILDATLLIRRARMNPGILLAHTKMLTRTTAKYPLTRVEVKLFTIHSGVVGETLDNVILGQIPKRIIVSFVDNKVFNVARHLNLFNFQHYGVNFFSLYVDGTQIPSRPLQPKFSGNEMLYA
;
A
#
# COMPACT_ATOMS: atom_id res chain seq x y z
N ASN A 1 -2.08 -9.11 0.29
CA ASN A 1 -0.68 -8.63 0.37
C ASN A 1 -0.70 -7.19 0.90
N ASN A 2 -0.41 -6.99 2.20
CA ASN A 2 -0.57 -5.68 2.85
C ASN A 2 0.50 -4.66 2.48
N ALA A 3 1.69 -5.11 2.04
CA ALA A 3 2.77 -4.22 1.69
C ALA A 3 2.48 -3.45 0.39
N TYR A 4 1.96 -4.12 -0.64
CA TYR A 4 1.51 -3.44 -1.87
C TYR A 4 0.41 -2.43 -1.59
N ARG A 5 -0.56 -2.81 -0.76
CA ARG A 5 -1.62 -1.91 -0.32
C ARG A 5 -1.04 -0.65 0.33
N ALA A 6 -0.20 -0.81 1.35
CA ALA A 6 0.41 0.31 2.06
C ALA A 6 1.22 1.22 1.13
N TYR A 7 2.02 0.62 0.23
CA TYR A 7 2.80 1.38 -0.75
C TYR A 7 1.92 2.18 -1.71
N ILE A 8 0.87 1.56 -2.28
CA ILE A 8 -0.05 2.22 -3.21
C ILE A 8 -0.86 3.32 -2.51
N GLU A 9 -1.31 3.09 -1.28
CA GLU A 9 -1.98 4.12 -0.47
C GLU A 9 -1.03 5.30 -0.21
N ALA A 10 0.22 5.04 0.18
CA ALA A 10 1.25 6.06 0.38
C ALA A 10 1.54 6.86 -0.92
N LEU A 11 1.60 6.15 -2.05
CA LEU A 11 1.90 6.71 -3.36
C LEU A 11 0.76 7.57 -3.91
N LEU A 12 -0.49 7.13 -3.82
CA LEU A 12 -1.62 7.74 -4.51
C LEU A 12 -2.45 8.69 -3.64
N ASN A 13 -2.58 8.44 -2.34
CA ASN A 13 -3.50 9.19 -1.49
C ASN A 13 -2.87 10.42 -0.84
N TYR A 14 -1.54 10.52 -0.79
CA TYR A 14 -0.85 11.62 -0.13
C TYR A 14 -0.29 12.64 -1.13
N ALA A 15 -0.55 13.92 -0.83
CA ALA A 15 0.02 15.04 -1.55
C ALA A 15 1.53 15.18 -1.29
N SER A 16 2.23 15.90 -2.17
CA SER A 16 3.68 16.12 -2.07
C SER A 16 4.16 16.62 -0.69
N PRO A 17 3.50 17.62 -0.04
CA PRO A 17 3.93 18.10 1.28
C PRO A 17 3.89 17.03 2.38
N VAL A 18 2.99 16.06 2.23
CA VAL A 18 2.86 14.97 3.17
C VAL A 18 3.99 13.95 2.98
N LYS A 19 4.33 13.66 1.72
CA LYS A 19 5.45 12.79 1.35
C LYS A 19 6.79 13.31 1.83
N THR A 20 6.94 14.61 1.99
CA THR A 20 8.16 15.26 2.49
C THR A 20 8.15 15.56 3.99
N SER A 21 7.03 15.33 4.68
CA SER A 21 6.89 15.54 6.13
C SER A 21 6.71 14.22 6.87
N HIS A 22 5.49 13.83 7.24
CA HIS A 22 5.29 12.67 8.10
C HIS A 22 5.65 11.35 7.43
N LEU A 23 5.53 11.20 6.11
CA LEU A 23 5.92 9.93 5.49
C LEU A 23 7.44 9.70 5.57
N VAL A 24 8.24 10.76 5.74
CA VAL A 24 9.68 10.64 5.98
C VAL A 24 9.97 9.93 7.30
N SER A 25 9.12 10.05 8.32
CA SER A 25 9.29 9.30 9.58
C SER A 25 9.01 7.79 9.43
N CYS A 26 8.38 7.39 8.32
CA CYS A 26 8.23 6.01 7.87
C CYS A 26 9.31 5.58 6.87
N LEU A 27 10.36 6.38 6.68
CA LEU A 27 11.41 6.17 5.68
C LEU A 27 10.91 6.24 4.23
N TRP A 28 9.83 6.96 3.96
CA TRP A 28 9.34 7.19 2.59
C TRP A 28 10.20 8.23 1.88
N TYR A 29 10.88 7.78 0.82
CA TYR A 29 11.50 8.64 -0.18
C TYR A 29 11.16 8.09 -1.55
N SER A 30 10.55 8.92 -2.40
CA SER A 30 10.07 8.50 -3.71
C SER A 30 11.23 8.02 -4.58
N ASP A 31 11.07 6.84 -5.14
CA ASP A 31 11.98 6.29 -6.14
C ASP A 31 11.89 7.06 -7.47
N ILE A 32 12.94 7.00 -8.27
CA ILE A 32 13.01 7.70 -9.56
C ILE A 32 12.46 6.81 -10.67
N ALA A 33 11.45 7.29 -11.38
CA ALA A 33 10.88 6.61 -12.53
C ALA A 33 11.98 6.22 -13.53
N ARG A 34 11.88 5.01 -14.11
CA ARG A 34 12.89 4.36 -14.98
C ARG A 34 14.19 3.92 -14.31
N ASN A 35 14.48 4.37 -13.09
CA ASN A 35 15.66 3.96 -12.33
C ASN A 35 15.29 3.20 -11.04
N MET A 36 14.06 2.70 -10.91
CA MET A 36 13.60 2.10 -9.64
C MET A 36 14.36 0.83 -9.26
N ASP A 37 14.93 0.12 -10.25
CA ASP A 37 15.79 -1.06 -10.06
C ASP A 37 17.29 -0.71 -9.90
N ALA A 38 17.65 0.57 -9.95
CA ALA A 38 19.04 0.98 -9.72
C ALA A 38 19.43 0.70 -8.27
N LEU A 39 20.49 -0.08 -8.08
CA LEU A 39 21.06 -0.37 -6.77
C LEU A 39 21.68 0.89 -6.12
N PRO A 40 21.87 0.89 -4.79
CA PRO A 40 22.49 2.02 -4.11
C PRO A 40 23.85 2.40 -4.73
N GLY A 41 24.02 3.68 -5.08
CA GLY A 41 25.24 4.20 -5.71
C GLY A 41 25.41 3.92 -7.21
N ALA A 42 24.41 3.36 -7.89
CA ALA A 42 24.46 3.15 -9.34
C ALA A 42 24.32 4.47 -10.14
N THR A 43 24.76 4.45 -11.40
CA THR A 43 24.57 5.54 -12.36
C THR A 43 23.87 5.02 -13.62
N PRO A 44 22.66 5.51 -13.98
CA PRO A 44 21.88 6.56 -13.31
C PRO A 44 21.32 6.10 -11.96
N SER A 45 21.26 7.02 -11.00
CA SER A 45 20.93 6.71 -9.60
C SER A 45 19.44 6.72 -9.31
N ASN A 46 19.06 6.04 -8.23
CA ASN A 46 17.76 6.18 -7.59
C ASN A 46 17.92 6.95 -6.27
N HIS A 47 17.76 8.27 -6.32
CA HIS A 47 17.97 9.13 -5.15
C HIS A 47 17.09 8.76 -3.94
N GLY A 48 15.89 8.21 -4.18
CA GLY A 48 15.02 7.74 -3.11
C GLY A 48 15.62 6.55 -2.36
N LEU A 49 16.14 5.56 -3.09
CA LEU A 49 16.84 4.41 -2.51
C LEU A 49 18.16 4.83 -1.85
N ASP A 50 18.97 5.65 -2.51
CA ASP A 50 20.26 6.13 -1.97
C ASP A 50 20.06 6.83 -0.63
N LYS A 51 19.06 7.72 -0.55
CA LYS A 51 18.75 8.44 0.68
C LYS A 51 18.34 7.48 1.79
N ARG A 52 17.50 6.48 1.51
CA ARG A 52 17.12 5.44 2.48
C ARG A 52 18.32 4.63 2.95
N ALA A 53 19.24 4.30 2.05
CA ALA A 53 20.46 3.56 2.37
C ALA A 53 21.38 4.32 3.33
N THR A 54 21.42 5.66 3.28
CA THR A 54 22.26 6.45 4.20
C THR A 54 21.84 6.32 5.67
N PHE A 55 20.55 6.12 5.97
CA PHE A 55 20.06 5.95 7.35
C PHE A 55 20.52 4.64 7.99
N VAL A 56 20.68 3.59 7.20
CA VAL A 56 21.10 2.24 7.66
C VAL A 56 22.59 1.99 7.48
N HIS A 57 23.31 2.90 6.83
CA HIS A 57 24.72 2.71 6.50
C HIS A 57 25.57 2.44 7.75
N GLY A 58 26.44 1.42 7.66
CA GLY A 58 27.28 1.00 8.78
C GLY A 58 26.54 0.22 9.88
N GLY A 59 25.34 -0.32 9.60
CA GLY A 59 24.60 -1.14 10.56
C GLY A 59 23.92 -0.34 11.67
N ARG A 60 23.62 0.94 11.40
CA ARG A 60 22.95 1.84 12.35
C ARG A 60 21.53 1.35 12.63
N THR A 61 21.12 1.51 13.88
CA THR A 61 19.73 1.39 14.29
C THR A 61 18.98 2.65 13.91
N LEU A 62 17.72 2.52 13.57
CA LEU A 62 16.86 3.65 13.23
C LEU A 62 15.47 3.44 13.81
N ASP A 63 14.86 4.54 14.25
CA ASP A 63 13.49 4.54 14.77
C ASP A 63 12.52 5.00 13.69
N LEU A 64 11.45 4.23 13.50
CA LEU A 64 10.38 4.55 12.56
C LEU A 64 9.08 4.76 13.31
N ILE A 65 8.33 5.78 12.88
CA ILE A 65 6.98 6.03 13.37
C ILE A 65 6.05 6.25 12.19
N GLY A 66 4.96 5.49 12.16
CA GLY A 66 4.00 5.49 11.07
C GLY A 66 2.64 4.98 11.49
N HIS A 67 1.65 5.24 10.64
CA HIS A 67 0.30 4.72 10.83
C HIS A 67 0.22 3.25 10.41
N LEU A 68 -0.60 2.47 11.11
CA LEU A 68 -0.86 1.07 10.73
C LEU A 68 -1.94 1.05 9.64
N HIS A 69 -1.58 0.62 8.43
CA HIS A 69 -2.50 0.51 7.30
C HIS A 69 -3.54 -0.60 7.52
N CYS A 70 -4.65 -0.26 8.18
CA CYS A 70 -5.77 -1.16 8.49
C CYS A 70 -7.11 -0.44 8.31
N ASP A 71 -8.10 -1.12 7.75
CA ASP A 71 -9.43 -0.54 7.45
C ASP A 71 -10.11 0.07 8.68
N VAL A 72 -9.94 -0.56 9.85
CA VAL A 72 -10.57 -0.12 11.11
C VAL A 72 -9.93 1.12 11.71
N PHE A 73 -8.71 1.47 11.31
CA PHE A 73 -8.02 2.69 11.78
C PHE A 73 -8.23 3.88 10.84
N ASN A 74 -8.81 3.64 9.66
CA ASN A 74 -9.13 4.65 8.67
C ASN A 74 -10.57 5.21 8.80
N GLN A 75 -11.30 4.85 9.86
CA GLN A 75 -12.65 5.38 10.11
C GLN A 75 -12.63 6.49 11.17
N ASP A 76 -13.55 7.45 11.07
CA ASP A 76 -13.51 8.71 11.82
C ASP A 76 -14.01 8.62 13.28
N LYS A 77 -14.50 7.47 13.73
CA LYS A 77 -15.08 7.30 15.08
C LYS A 77 -14.06 6.73 16.06
N PHE A 78 -14.13 7.19 17.30
CA PHE A 78 -13.38 6.53 18.38
C PHE A 78 -13.97 5.15 18.67
N LEU A 79 -13.09 4.18 18.92
CA LEU A 79 -13.49 2.89 19.47
C LEU A 79 -14.05 3.09 20.88
N ILE A 80 -15.21 2.49 21.16
CA ILE A 80 -15.82 2.55 22.48
C ILE A 80 -14.98 1.78 23.51
N ASN A 81 -15.11 2.16 24.78
CA ASN A 81 -14.44 1.49 25.87
C ASN A 81 -14.94 0.05 26.03
N GLY A 82 -14.07 -0.84 26.52
CA GLY A 82 -14.44 -2.23 26.83
C GLY A 82 -14.49 -3.16 25.61
N VAL A 83 -14.04 -2.72 24.43
CA VAL A 83 -13.90 -3.56 23.25
C VAL A 83 -12.45 -4.02 23.13
N GLU A 84 -12.24 -5.34 23.17
CA GLU A 84 -10.95 -5.95 22.87
C GLU A 84 -10.69 -5.96 21.36
N VAL A 85 -9.53 -5.45 20.95
CA VAL A 85 -9.10 -5.45 19.55
C VAL A 85 -7.79 -6.21 19.44
N PRO A 86 -7.84 -7.54 19.22
CA PRO A 86 -6.63 -8.33 19.06
C PRO A 86 -5.91 -7.94 17.77
N MET A 87 -4.62 -7.64 17.87
CA MET A 87 -3.78 -7.28 16.74
C MET A 87 -2.62 -8.25 16.61
N LYS A 88 -2.44 -8.79 15.41
CA LYS A 88 -1.31 -9.64 15.05
C LYS A 88 -0.56 -9.01 13.90
N LEU A 89 0.69 -8.63 14.14
CA LEU A 89 1.60 -8.11 13.13
C LEU A 89 2.56 -9.22 12.71
N VAL A 90 2.61 -9.51 11.41
CA VAL A 90 3.51 -10.50 10.83
C VAL A 90 4.47 -9.77 9.91
N ARG A 91 5.77 -9.91 10.18
CA ARG A 91 6.82 -9.25 9.40
C ARG A 91 7.01 -9.95 8.06
N SER A 92 7.17 -9.17 6.98
CA SER A 92 7.63 -9.67 5.69
C SER A 92 9.06 -10.20 5.77
N LYS A 93 9.43 -11.08 4.82
CA LYS A 93 10.82 -11.59 4.70
C LYS A 93 11.79 -10.45 4.45
N ASP A 94 13.04 -10.57 4.93
CA ASP A 94 14.09 -9.55 4.73
C ASP A 94 14.28 -9.21 3.25
N SER A 95 14.19 -10.22 2.40
CA SER A 95 14.36 -10.12 0.97
C SER A 95 13.20 -9.40 0.24
N PHE A 96 12.07 -9.22 0.92
CA PHE A 96 10.98 -8.34 0.45
C PHE A 96 11.22 -6.88 0.90
N CYS A 97 11.80 -6.70 2.09
CA CYS A 97 11.97 -5.38 2.72
C CYS A 97 13.25 -4.66 2.27
N LEU A 98 14.27 -5.40 1.81
CA LEU A 98 15.59 -4.88 1.47
C LEU A 98 15.88 -5.04 -0.02
N MET A 99 16.46 -3.99 -0.59
CA MET A 99 17.01 -3.99 -1.94
C MET A 99 18.53 -3.82 -1.85
N GLU A 100 19.27 -4.81 -2.32
CA GLU A 100 20.73 -4.87 -2.26
C GLU A 100 21.29 -5.77 -3.37
N GLY A 101 22.55 -5.55 -3.73
CA GLY A 101 23.25 -6.36 -4.74
C GLY A 101 23.69 -7.71 -4.19
N ASN A 102 24.96 -7.81 -3.79
CA ASN A 102 25.58 -9.07 -3.36
C ASN A 102 25.58 -9.30 -1.83
N THR A 103 24.99 -8.38 -1.07
CA THR A 103 24.91 -8.50 0.39
C THR A 103 23.67 -9.30 0.81
N MET A 104 23.72 -9.87 2.02
CA MET A 104 22.61 -10.61 2.63
C MET A 104 22.26 -10.02 3.98
N SER A 105 21.87 -8.76 3.96
CA SER A 105 21.51 -8.00 5.15
C SER A 105 20.25 -8.56 5.79
N ARG A 106 20.11 -8.39 7.11
CA ARG A 106 18.96 -8.86 7.89
C ARG A 106 18.35 -7.72 8.66
N ILE A 107 17.02 -7.70 8.75
CA ILE A 107 16.30 -6.74 9.57
C ILE A 107 15.97 -7.39 10.91
N ARG A 108 16.27 -6.68 12.01
CA ARG A 108 15.84 -7.04 13.35
C ARG A 108 15.02 -5.90 13.93
N ILE A 109 13.84 -6.23 14.47
CA ILE A 109 13.03 -5.30 15.25
C ILE A 109 13.59 -5.37 16.67
N LEU A 110 14.11 -4.25 17.17
CA LEU A 110 14.66 -4.17 18.52
C LEU A 110 13.58 -3.88 19.55
N ASP A 111 12.71 -2.91 19.22
CA ASP A 111 11.52 -2.56 20.00
C ASP A 111 10.35 -2.21 19.06
N ALA A 112 9.13 -2.41 19.55
CA ALA A 112 7.92 -2.05 18.83
C ALA A 112 6.85 -1.56 19.81
N THR A 113 6.51 -0.27 19.71
CA THR A 113 5.50 0.37 20.55
C THR A 113 4.29 0.79 19.72
N LEU A 114 3.08 0.51 20.20
CA LEU A 114 1.83 1.00 19.61
C LEU A 114 1.32 2.23 20.38
N LEU A 115 1.26 3.37 19.71
CA LEU A 115 0.74 4.61 20.28
C LEU A 115 -0.75 4.77 19.92
N ILE A 116 -1.61 4.89 20.93
CA ILE A 116 -3.06 5.04 20.75
C ILE A 116 -3.53 6.36 21.33
N ARG A 117 -4.27 7.14 20.53
CA ARG A 117 -4.90 8.38 20.98
C ARG A 117 -6.18 8.08 21.74
N ARG A 118 -6.23 8.42 23.03
CA ARG A 118 -7.43 8.29 23.87
C ARG A 118 -8.10 9.65 24.11
N ALA A 119 -9.41 9.72 23.87
CA ALA A 119 -10.22 10.89 24.22
C ALA A 119 -10.70 10.81 25.69
N ARG A 120 -10.57 11.91 26.44
CA ARG A 120 -11.17 12.04 27.78
C ARG A 120 -12.57 12.62 27.61
N MET A 121 -13.60 11.89 28.06
CA MET A 121 -15.00 12.30 27.95
C MET A 121 -15.59 12.64 29.33
N ASN A 122 -16.57 13.54 29.34
CA ASN A 122 -17.34 13.85 30.55
C ASN A 122 -18.07 12.57 31.04
N PRO A 123 -18.04 12.25 32.35
CA PRO A 123 -18.74 11.11 32.93
C PRO A 123 -20.23 10.99 32.54
N GLY A 124 -20.95 12.12 32.40
CA GLY A 124 -22.36 12.10 31.99
C GLY A 124 -22.58 11.52 30.59
N ILE A 125 -21.65 11.79 29.66
CA ILE A 125 -21.69 11.25 28.29
C ILE A 125 -21.38 9.74 28.31
N LEU A 126 -20.42 9.32 29.14
CA LEU A 126 -20.10 7.90 29.31
C LEU A 126 -21.32 7.12 29.82
N LEU A 127 -22.03 7.64 30.82
CA LEU A 127 -23.24 7.01 31.35
C LEU A 127 -24.35 6.93 30.29
N ALA A 128 -24.54 8.00 29.51
CA ALA A 128 -25.49 8.02 28.40
C ALA A 128 -25.14 6.98 27.33
N HIS A 129 -23.86 6.85 26.96
CA HIS A 129 -23.40 5.80 26.04
C HIS A 129 -23.65 4.40 26.59
N THR A 130 -23.33 4.13 27.87
CA THR A 130 -23.59 2.82 28.49
C THR A 130 -25.08 2.48 28.45
N LYS A 131 -25.97 3.43 28.79
CA LYS A 131 -27.43 3.23 28.71
C LYS A 131 -27.93 3.03 27.28
N MET A 132 -27.33 3.71 26.30
CA MET A 132 -27.69 3.54 24.90
C MET A 132 -27.26 2.16 24.38
N LEU A 133 -26.07 1.69 24.78
CA LEU A 133 -25.52 0.39 24.37
C LEU A 133 -26.32 -0.81 24.90
N THR A 134 -27.16 -0.65 25.92
CA THR A 134 -28.11 -1.70 26.33
C THR A 134 -29.29 -1.86 25.37
N ARG A 135 -29.52 -0.87 24.49
CA ARG A 135 -30.66 -0.83 23.56
C ARG A 135 -30.22 -0.94 22.10
N THR A 136 -29.08 -0.36 21.76
CA THR A 136 -28.58 -0.26 20.38
C THR A 136 -27.11 -0.62 20.31
N THR A 137 -26.67 -1.13 19.16
CA THR A 137 -25.27 -1.48 18.92
C THR A 137 -24.48 -0.30 18.34
N ALA A 138 -23.20 -0.20 18.70
CA ALA A 138 -22.29 0.73 18.05
C ALA A 138 -21.99 0.28 16.61
N LYS A 139 -22.12 1.19 15.64
CA LYS A 139 -21.88 0.92 14.23
C LYS A 139 -20.65 1.70 13.73
N TYR A 140 -19.67 0.97 13.24
CA TYR A 140 -18.44 1.50 12.64
C TYR A 140 -18.48 1.28 11.12
N PRO A 141 -18.62 2.33 10.31
CA PRO A 141 -18.53 2.19 8.86
C PRO A 141 -17.07 1.89 8.48
N LEU A 142 -16.85 0.83 7.70
CA LEU A 142 -15.53 0.42 7.23
C LEU A 142 -15.51 0.43 5.71
N THR A 143 -14.51 1.11 5.14
CA THR A 143 -14.17 0.96 3.72
C THR A 143 -13.12 -0.13 3.63
N ARG A 144 -13.52 -1.30 3.14
CA ARG A 144 -12.61 -2.44 2.99
C ARG A 144 -11.74 -2.27 1.75
N VAL A 145 -10.46 -2.58 1.88
CA VAL A 145 -9.52 -2.65 0.75
C VAL A 145 -9.02 -4.08 0.61
N GLU A 146 -9.29 -4.68 -0.55
CA GLU A 146 -8.89 -6.04 -0.87
C GLU A 146 -7.81 -6.02 -1.96
N VAL A 147 -6.76 -6.84 -1.80
CA VAL A 147 -5.70 -7.03 -2.80
C VAL A 147 -5.81 -8.43 -3.36
N LYS A 148 -6.11 -8.54 -4.64
CA LYS A 148 -6.13 -9.80 -5.40
C LYS A 148 -4.95 -9.86 -6.36
N LEU A 149 -4.43 -11.06 -6.57
CA LEU A 149 -3.27 -11.32 -7.42
C LEU A 149 -3.69 -12.30 -8.50
N PHE A 150 -3.36 -11.96 -9.74
CA PHE A 150 -3.58 -12.80 -10.91
C PHE A 150 -2.25 -12.95 -11.64
N THR A 151 -2.03 -14.11 -12.25
CA THR A 151 -0.82 -14.39 -13.01
C THR A 151 -1.16 -14.42 -14.48
N ILE A 152 -0.57 -13.49 -15.23
CA ILE A 152 -0.67 -13.41 -16.69
C ILE A 152 0.60 -14.04 -17.27
N HIS A 153 0.45 -15.00 -18.17
CA HIS A 153 1.59 -15.67 -18.80
C HIS A 153 2.21 -14.82 -19.92
N SER A 154 3.53 -14.95 -20.11
CA SER A 154 4.23 -14.28 -21.21
C SER A 154 3.69 -14.72 -22.57
N GLY A 155 3.54 -13.77 -23.49
CA GLY A 155 3.03 -14.02 -24.84
C GLY A 155 1.51 -13.97 -24.98
N VAL A 156 0.77 -13.74 -23.89
CA VAL A 156 -0.68 -13.51 -23.92
C VAL A 156 -0.98 -12.12 -24.50
N VAL A 157 -1.83 -12.08 -25.52
CA VAL A 157 -2.26 -10.83 -26.18
C VAL A 157 -3.50 -10.22 -25.52
N GLY A 158 -4.30 -11.05 -24.83
CA GLY A 158 -5.48 -10.61 -24.10
C GLY A 158 -5.87 -11.65 -23.06
N GLU A 159 -6.29 -11.19 -21.89
CA GLU A 159 -6.75 -12.02 -20.78
C GLU A 159 -8.01 -11.42 -20.19
N THR A 160 -9.03 -12.26 -19.99
CA THR A 160 -10.26 -11.89 -19.30
C THR A 160 -10.25 -12.54 -17.94
N LEU A 161 -10.35 -11.73 -16.90
CA LEU A 161 -10.45 -12.19 -15.52
C LEU A 161 -11.92 -12.13 -15.11
N ASP A 162 -12.56 -13.30 -15.05
CA ASP A 162 -13.96 -13.40 -14.62
C ASP A 162 -14.07 -13.47 -13.10
N ASN A 163 -15.17 -12.92 -12.58
CA ASN A 163 -15.49 -12.99 -11.15
C ASN A 163 -14.37 -12.48 -10.22
N VAL A 164 -13.60 -11.49 -10.69
CA VAL A 164 -12.50 -10.88 -9.93
C VAL A 164 -12.97 -10.42 -8.57
N ILE A 165 -14.17 -9.86 -8.46
CA ILE A 165 -14.75 -9.40 -7.20
C ILE A 165 -16.13 -10.03 -7.03
N LEU A 166 -16.36 -10.60 -5.85
CA LEU A 166 -17.64 -11.21 -5.49
C LEU A 166 -18.26 -10.43 -4.33
N GLY A 167 -19.52 -10.03 -4.47
CA GLY A 167 -20.27 -9.32 -3.44
C GLY A 167 -20.14 -7.81 -3.53
N GLN A 168 -19.50 -7.17 -2.55
CA GLN A 168 -19.47 -5.71 -2.46
C GLN A 168 -18.65 -5.09 -3.61
N ILE A 169 -19.32 -4.32 -4.47
CA ILE A 169 -18.69 -3.61 -5.59
C ILE A 169 -17.79 -2.49 -5.03
N PRO A 170 -16.49 -2.46 -5.40
CA PRO A 170 -15.58 -1.43 -4.92
C PRO A 170 -15.88 -0.09 -5.56
N LYS A 171 -15.57 0.99 -4.83
CA LYS A 171 -15.67 2.37 -5.36
C LYS A 171 -14.48 2.77 -6.24
N ARG A 172 -13.37 2.04 -6.15
CA ARG A 172 -12.12 2.31 -6.86
C ARG A 172 -11.39 0.99 -7.10
N ILE A 173 -10.89 0.80 -8.32
CA ILE A 173 -10.03 -0.32 -8.69
C ILE A 173 -8.68 0.25 -9.11
N ILE A 174 -7.61 -0.35 -8.60
CA ILE A 174 -6.24 -0.03 -8.98
C ILE A 174 -5.64 -1.31 -9.51
N VAL A 175 -5.13 -1.25 -10.75
CA VAL A 175 -4.47 -2.38 -11.40
C VAL A 175 -3.00 -2.02 -11.56
N SER A 176 -2.14 -2.94 -11.14
CA SER A 176 -0.69 -2.80 -11.20
C SER A 176 -0.08 -4.11 -11.65
N PHE A 177 0.89 -4.06 -12.56
CA PHE A 177 1.58 -5.25 -13.02
C PHE A 177 3.00 -5.28 -12.46
N VAL A 178 3.44 -6.47 -12.05
CA VAL A 178 4.79 -6.70 -11.54
C VAL A 178 5.31 -7.98 -12.16
N ASP A 179 6.60 -8.00 -12.46
CA ASP A 179 7.26 -9.18 -13.01
C ASP A 179 7.27 -10.33 -11.99
N ASN A 180 7.00 -11.55 -12.42
CA ASN A 180 6.91 -12.68 -11.48
C ASN A 180 8.25 -12.98 -10.79
N LYS A 181 9.38 -12.65 -11.46
CA LYS A 181 10.73 -12.73 -10.88
C LYS A 181 10.90 -11.76 -9.72
N VAL A 182 10.38 -10.54 -9.87
CA VAL A 182 10.40 -9.49 -8.85
C VAL A 182 9.50 -9.90 -7.67
N PHE A 183 8.30 -10.40 -7.98
CA PHE A 183 7.32 -10.85 -6.99
C PHE A 183 7.85 -12.02 -6.13
N ASN A 184 8.58 -12.97 -6.75
CA ASN A 184 9.20 -14.10 -6.06
C ASN A 184 10.59 -13.79 -5.49
N VAL A 185 10.85 -12.51 -5.20
CA VAL A 185 11.91 -12.06 -4.30
C VAL A 185 13.31 -12.13 -4.92
N ALA A 186 13.59 -11.13 -5.77
CA ALA A 186 14.94 -10.75 -6.15
C ALA A 186 15.38 -9.54 -5.32
N ARG A 187 16.39 -9.69 -4.45
CA ARG A 187 16.94 -8.56 -3.65
C ARG A 187 17.52 -7.43 -4.52
N HIS A 188 17.85 -7.73 -5.78
CA HIS A 188 18.40 -6.77 -6.72
C HIS A 188 17.34 -5.98 -7.51
N LEU A 189 16.05 -6.28 -7.34
CA LEU A 189 14.95 -5.61 -8.04
C LEU A 189 13.99 -4.96 -7.05
N ASN A 190 13.38 -3.87 -7.46
CA ASN A 190 12.41 -3.17 -6.64
C ASN A 190 11.03 -3.80 -6.81
N LEU A 191 10.49 -4.36 -5.71
CA LEU A 191 9.18 -5.01 -5.72
C LEU A 191 8.01 -4.09 -6.07
N PHE A 192 8.21 -2.78 -5.95
CA PHE A 192 7.23 -1.74 -6.26
C PHE A 192 7.46 -1.10 -7.64
N ASN A 193 8.35 -1.68 -8.46
CA ASN A 193 8.54 -1.29 -9.86
C ASN A 193 7.43 -1.81 -10.76
N PHE A 194 6.27 -1.16 -10.65
CA PHE A 194 5.11 -1.49 -11.45
C PHE A 194 5.33 -1.16 -12.91
N GLN A 195 5.18 -2.17 -13.76
CA GLN A 195 5.28 -2.04 -15.20
C GLN A 195 3.90 -1.87 -15.82
N HIS A 196 3.87 -1.26 -16.98
CA HIS A 196 2.65 -1.13 -17.77
C HIS A 196 2.54 -2.18 -18.89
N TYR A 197 3.66 -2.83 -19.25
CA TYR A 197 3.75 -3.88 -20.28
C TYR A 197 3.09 -3.56 -21.62
N GLY A 198 2.95 -2.28 -21.96
CA GLY A 198 2.26 -1.84 -23.17
C GLY A 198 0.79 -2.27 -23.24
N VAL A 199 0.06 -2.29 -22.11
CA VAL A 199 -1.38 -2.57 -22.11
C VAL A 199 -2.12 -1.55 -22.98
N ASN A 200 -2.68 -2.02 -24.10
CA ASN A 200 -3.33 -1.17 -25.09
C ASN A 200 -4.81 -0.92 -24.78
N PHE A 201 -5.48 -1.89 -24.15
CA PHE A 201 -6.91 -1.83 -23.84
C PHE A 201 -7.19 -2.39 -22.44
N PHE A 202 -8.05 -1.72 -21.70
CA PHE A 202 -8.56 -2.19 -20.42
C PHE A 202 -10.08 -1.98 -20.35
N SER A 203 -10.81 -3.08 -20.19
CA SER A 203 -12.26 -3.08 -20.01
C SER A 203 -12.61 -3.64 -18.64
N LEU A 204 -13.46 -2.93 -17.91
CA LEU A 204 -14.03 -3.41 -16.66
C LEU A 204 -15.52 -3.64 -16.88
N TYR A 205 -16.01 -4.79 -16.43
CA TYR A 205 -17.42 -5.16 -16.48
C TYR A 205 -17.95 -5.29 -15.05
N VAL A 206 -19.12 -4.72 -14.82
CA VAL A 206 -19.89 -4.85 -13.57
C VAL A 206 -21.24 -5.43 -13.96
N ASP A 207 -21.53 -6.65 -13.51
CA ASP A 207 -22.78 -7.38 -13.80
C ASP A 207 -23.14 -7.40 -15.30
N GLY A 208 -22.15 -7.67 -16.15
CA GLY A 208 -22.29 -7.72 -17.61
C GLY A 208 -22.30 -6.34 -18.31
N THR A 209 -22.32 -5.24 -17.56
CA THR A 209 -22.28 -3.88 -18.11
C THR A 209 -20.85 -3.33 -18.08
N GLN A 210 -20.37 -2.80 -19.20
CA GLN A 210 -19.03 -2.22 -19.26
C GLN A 210 -18.97 -0.83 -18.61
N ILE A 211 -17.99 -0.61 -17.74
CA ILE A 211 -17.73 0.65 -17.04
C ILE A 211 -16.23 0.99 -17.08
N PRO A 212 -15.81 2.11 -17.69
CA PRO A 212 -16.63 3.04 -18.46
C PRO A 212 -17.17 2.41 -19.75
N SER A 213 -18.12 3.10 -20.42
CA SER A 213 -18.80 2.60 -21.62
C SER A 213 -17.87 2.32 -22.81
N ARG A 214 -16.66 2.88 -22.79
CA ARG A 214 -15.59 2.59 -23.74
C ARG A 214 -14.41 1.97 -22.99
N PRO A 215 -13.70 1.00 -23.57
CA PRO A 215 -12.47 0.50 -22.99
C PRO A 215 -11.48 1.65 -22.79
N LEU A 216 -10.78 1.67 -21.66
CA LEU A 216 -9.66 2.58 -21.48
C LEU A 216 -8.55 2.20 -22.47
N GLN A 217 -7.99 3.19 -23.15
CA GLN A 217 -6.82 3.03 -24.00
C GLN A 217 -5.66 3.86 -23.43
N PRO A 218 -4.81 3.26 -22.57
CA PRO A 218 -3.70 3.97 -21.96
C PRO A 218 -2.69 4.45 -23.00
N LYS A 219 -2.23 5.69 -22.86
CA LYS A 219 -1.10 6.24 -23.61
C LYS A 219 0.10 6.37 -22.69
N PHE A 220 1.13 5.54 -22.91
CA PHE A 220 2.36 5.56 -22.12
C PHE A 220 3.46 6.47 -22.71
N SER A 221 3.22 7.01 -23.91
CA SER A 221 4.12 7.91 -24.62
C SER A 221 3.41 9.22 -25.00
N GLY A 222 4.11 10.35 -24.86
CA GLY A 222 3.57 11.68 -25.14
C GLY A 222 3.19 12.47 -23.88
N ASN A 223 3.04 13.79 -24.01
CA ASN A 223 2.68 14.71 -22.92
C ASN A 223 1.15 14.96 -22.80
N GLU A 224 0.33 14.17 -23.49
CA GLU A 224 -1.14 14.32 -23.53
C GLU A 224 -1.85 13.50 -22.44
N MET A 225 -3.19 13.56 -22.41
CA MET A 225 -4.01 12.79 -21.47
C MET A 225 -3.62 11.30 -21.46
N LEU A 226 -3.56 10.72 -20.26
CA LEU A 226 -3.08 9.36 -20.00
C LEU A 226 -3.95 8.26 -20.64
N TYR A 227 -5.14 8.59 -21.11
CA TYR A 227 -6.05 7.70 -21.81
C TYR A 227 -6.92 8.49 -22.79
N ALA A 228 -7.33 7.85 -23.88
CA ALA A 228 -8.34 8.33 -24.82
C ALA A 228 -9.72 7.72 -24.53
#